data_AF-A0A9P0GHJ9-F1
#
_entry.id   AF-A0A9P0GHJ9-F1
#
_cell.length_a   1.000
_cell.length_b   1.000
_cell.length_c   1.000
_cell.angle_alpha   90.00
_cell.angle_beta   90.00
_cell.angle_gamma   90.00
#
_symmetry.space_group_name_H-M   'P 1'
#
loop_
_entity.id
_entity.type
_entity.pdbx_description
1 polymer ?
#
loop_
_entity_poly.entity_id
_entity_poly.type
_entity_poly.pdbx_seq_one_letter_code
_entity_poly.pdbx_strand_id
1 'polypeptide(L)'
;MIKRKLKICVEYHIQIIRLTEELFGDKHAPAPFMSISISGILVAASSICFLKYDISPQDNFRIVMALLTALVVCISFCISGQLLSDQCNEFHQQLSCCQWIYWNKQNRTSLIILLAATANPLKVSFLGLLDLNNSYMLTIFRASYSLLAVARQME
;
A
#
# COMPACT_ATOMS: atom_id res chain seq x y z
N MET A 1 27.87 -23.94 -0.05
CA MET A 1 27.51 -22.62 0.50
C MET A 1 26.25 -22.02 -0.14
N ILE A 2 26.16 -21.98 -1.47
CA ILE A 2 25.03 -21.38 -2.23
C ILE A 2 23.66 -21.99 -1.86
N LYS A 3 23.57 -23.33 -1.76
CA LYS A 3 22.32 -24.03 -1.40
C LYS A 3 21.74 -23.58 -0.05
N ARG A 4 22.59 -23.32 0.95
CA ARG A 4 22.15 -22.86 2.28
C ARG A 4 21.61 -21.43 2.22
N LYS A 5 22.31 -20.54 1.49
CA LYS A 5 21.87 -19.14 1.28
C LYS A 5 20.53 -19.08 0.53
N LEU A 6 20.38 -19.89 -0.52
CA LEU A 6 19.13 -19.97 -1.29
C LEU A 6 17.97 -20.49 -0.43
N LYS A 7 18.21 -21.52 0.40
CA LYS A 7 17.20 -22.02 1.34
C LYS A 7 16.74 -20.93 2.30
N ILE A 8 17.68 -20.19 2.89
CA ILE A 8 17.37 -19.08 3.81
C ILE A 8 16.55 -18.00 3.09
N CYS A 9 16.93 -17.66 1.85
CA CYS A 9 16.23 -16.66 1.05
C CYS A 9 14.77 -17.06 0.74
N VAL A 10 14.55 -18.33 0.38
CA VAL A 10 13.20 -18.90 0.19
C VAL A 10 12.40 -18.87 1.50
N GLU A 11 13.03 -19.22 2.62
CA GLU A 11 12.38 -19.24 3.93
C GLU A 11 11.95 -17.83 4.38
N TYR A 12 12.81 -16.82 4.19
CA TYR A 12 12.44 -15.41 4.42
C TYR A 12 11.34 -14.94 3.48
N HIS A 13 11.40 -15.29 2.20
CA HIS A 13 10.37 -14.90 1.23
C HIS A 13 9.00 -15.47 1.62
N ILE A 14 8.95 -16.73 2.05
CA ILE A 14 7.73 -17.36 2.56
C ILE A 14 7.22 -16.67 3.84
N GLN A 15 8.12 -16.31 4.76
CA GLN A 15 7.75 -15.57 5.97
C GLN A 15 7.14 -14.21 5.63
N ILE A 16 7.73 -13.46 4.69
CA ILE A 16 7.21 -12.16 4.24
C ILE A 16 5.82 -12.31 3.59
N ILE A 17 5.63 -13.33 2.74
CA ILE A 17 4.32 -13.61 2.14
C ILE A 17 3.29 -13.89 3.23
N ARG A 18 3.60 -14.77 4.19
CA ARG A 18 2.70 -15.10 5.30
C ARG A 18 2.35 -13.90 6.16
N LEU A 19 3.34 -13.07 6.51
CA LEU A 19 3.09 -11.84 7.28
C LEU A 19 2.20 -10.88 6.49
N THR A 20 2.38 -10.79 5.18
CA THR A 20 1.54 -9.93 4.34
C THR A 20 0.12 -10.49 4.23
N GLU A 21 -0.04 -11.80 4.09
CA GLU A 21 -1.35 -12.47 4.13
C GLU A 21 -2.02 -12.37 5.50
N GLU A 22 -1.27 -12.39 6.59
CA GLU A 22 -1.80 -12.19 7.95
C GLU A 22 -2.24 -10.73 8.19
N LEU A 23 -1.49 -9.75 7.65
CA LEU A 23 -1.80 -8.33 7.83
C LEU A 23 -2.88 -7.83 6.86
N PHE A 24 -2.91 -8.34 5.62
CA PHE A 24 -3.71 -7.82 4.52
C PHE A 24 -4.58 -8.87 3.81
N GLY A 25 -4.54 -10.14 4.22
CA GLY A 25 -5.36 -11.20 3.62
C GLY A 25 -6.77 -11.28 4.21
N ASP A 26 -7.69 -11.89 3.46
CA ASP A 26 -9.14 -11.92 3.69
C ASP A 26 -9.60 -12.25 5.13
N LYS A 27 -8.82 -13.02 5.89
CA LYS A 27 -9.19 -13.46 7.25
C LYS A 27 -8.91 -12.43 8.35
N HIS A 28 -7.91 -11.56 8.18
CA HIS A 28 -7.45 -10.58 9.18
C HIS A 28 -7.23 -9.16 8.62
N ALA A 29 -7.61 -8.91 7.36
CA ALA A 29 -7.58 -7.61 6.69
C ALA A 29 -8.55 -6.51 7.20
N PRO A 30 -9.56 -6.69 8.09
CA PRO A 30 -10.48 -5.60 8.33
C PRO A 30 -9.85 -4.43 9.08
N ALA A 31 -8.78 -4.61 9.86
CA ALA A 31 -8.21 -3.52 10.66
C ALA A 31 -7.59 -2.37 9.83
N PRO A 32 -6.59 -2.61 8.95
CA PRO A 32 -6.03 -1.55 8.10
C PRO A 32 -7.03 -1.06 7.05
N PHE A 33 -7.95 -1.92 6.63
CA PHE A 33 -9.04 -1.55 5.72
C PHE A 33 -10.02 -0.55 6.35
N MET A 34 -10.46 -0.83 7.57
CA MET A 34 -11.40 0.00 8.32
C MET A 34 -10.76 1.35 8.64
N SER A 35 -9.48 1.39 8.99
CA SER A 35 -8.80 2.66 9.31
C SER A 35 -8.73 3.61 8.12
N ILE A 36 -8.41 3.11 6.92
CA ILE A 36 -8.37 3.95 5.71
C ILE A 36 -9.78 4.38 5.31
N SER A 37 -10.77 3.48 5.36
CA SER A 37 -12.17 3.82 5.05
C SER A 37 -12.73 4.90 5.99
N ILE A 38 -12.48 4.77 7.30
CA ILE A 38 -12.86 5.76 8.31
C ILE A 38 -12.17 7.09 8.04
N SER A 39 -10.88 7.09 7.69
CA SER A 39 -10.15 8.33 7.38
C SER A 39 -10.72 9.04 6.14
N GLY A 40 -11.15 8.29 5.10
CA GLY A 40 -11.79 8.86 3.92
C GLY A 40 -13.14 9.52 4.22
N ILE A 41 -13.97 8.87 5.04
CA ILE A 41 -15.25 9.43 5.51
C ILE A 41 -15.00 10.70 6.33
N LEU A 42 -14.00 10.67 7.22
CA LEU A 42 -13.62 11.82 8.04
C LEU A 42 -13.22 13.03 7.18
N VAL A 43 -12.45 12.81 6.11
CA VAL A 43 -12.06 13.86 5.16
C VAL A 43 -13.28 14.46 4.45
N ALA A 44 -14.19 13.61 3.96
CA ALA A 44 -15.39 14.07 3.28
C ALA A 44 -16.31 14.90 4.21
N ALA A 45 -16.57 14.39 5.43
CA ALA A 45 -17.38 15.09 6.42
C ALA A 45 -16.74 16.42 6.86
N SER A 46 -15.44 16.42 7.14
CA SER A 46 -14.69 17.62 7.53
C SER A 46 -14.73 18.70 6.45
N SER A 47 -14.60 18.31 5.18
CA SER A 47 -14.64 19.24 4.04
C SER A 47 -16.02 19.88 3.86
N ILE A 48 -17.10 19.11 4.06
CA ILE A 48 -18.47 19.62 3.97
C ILE A 48 -18.77 20.57 5.14
N CYS A 49 -18.36 20.23 6.35
CA CYS A 49 -18.54 21.08 7.53
C CYS A 49 -17.76 22.41 7.39
N PHE A 50 -16.54 22.37 6.84
CA PHE A 50 -15.73 23.55 6.60
C PHE A 50 -16.36 24.51 5.59
N LEU A 51 -17.00 23.99 4.55
CA LEU A 51 -17.65 24.81 3.53
C LEU A 51 -19.00 25.38 3.99
N LYS A 52 -19.78 24.64 4.78
CA LYS A 52 -21.15 25.05 5.13
C LYS A 52 -21.28 25.94 6.35
N TYR A 53 -20.30 25.95 7.24
CA TYR A 53 -20.41 26.71 8.48
C TYR A 53 -19.29 27.73 8.57
N ASP A 54 -19.65 28.97 8.89
CA ASP A 54 -18.72 30.04 9.25
C ASP A 54 -18.29 29.83 10.72
N ILE A 55 -17.57 28.72 10.98
CA ILE A 55 -17.38 28.20 12.34
C ILE A 55 -16.35 29.04 13.09
N SER A 56 -16.53 29.09 14.41
CA SER A 56 -15.59 29.65 15.39
C SER A 56 -14.13 29.21 15.10
N PRO A 57 -13.14 30.08 15.40
CA PRO A 57 -11.72 29.77 15.14
C PRO A 57 -11.22 28.50 15.83
N GLN A 58 -11.86 28.07 16.93
CA GLN A 58 -11.50 26.84 17.65
C GLN A 58 -11.93 25.57 16.91
N ASP A 59 -13.11 25.59 16.29
CA ASP A 59 -13.63 24.44 15.55
C ASP A 59 -12.96 24.31 14.18
N ASN A 60 -12.62 25.43 13.54
CA ASN A 60 -11.80 25.44 12.32
C ASN A 60 -10.44 24.77 12.55
N PHE A 61 -9.79 25.05 13.69
CA PHE A 61 -8.52 24.38 14.02
C PHE A 61 -8.68 22.86 14.16
N ARG A 62 -9.75 22.39 14.82
CA ARG A 62 -10.04 20.95 14.99
C ARG A 62 -10.27 20.26 13.65
N ILE A 63 -11.01 20.89 12.75
CA ILE A 63 -11.30 20.36 11.41
C ILE A 63 -10.02 20.27 10.57
N VAL A 64 -9.17 21.30 10.59
CA VAL A 64 -7.88 21.29 9.89
C VAL A 64 -6.97 20.19 10.43
N MET A 65 -6.88 20.03 11.75
CA MET A 65 -6.09 18.97 12.36
C MET A 65 -6.61 17.57 12.01
N ALA A 66 -7.92 17.37 11.96
CA ALA A 66 -8.54 16.11 11.55
C ALA A 66 -8.23 15.78 10.08
N LEU A 67 -8.34 16.76 9.18
CA LEU A 67 -7.98 16.63 7.77
C LEU A 67 -6.50 16.26 7.59
N LEU A 68 -5.62 16.96 8.30
CA LEU A 68 -4.18 16.71 8.22
C LEU A 68 -3.82 15.32 8.74
N THR A 69 -4.44 14.88 9.85
CA THR A 69 -4.23 13.54 10.39
C THR A 69 -4.68 12.45 9.41
N ALA A 70 -5.86 12.61 8.81
CA ALA A 70 -6.38 11.66 7.83
C ALA A 70 -5.51 11.59 6.57
N LEU A 71 -4.99 12.73 6.10
CA LEU A 71 -4.05 12.78 4.97
C LEU A 71 -2.76 12.04 5.29
N VAL A 72 -2.16 12.27 6.48
CA VAL A 72 -0.93 11.58 6.90
C VAL A 72 -1.15 10.07 6.95
N VAL A 73 -2.28 9.61 7.48
CA VAL A 73 -2.62 8.18 7.53
C VAL A 73 -2.70 7.61 6.11
N CYS A 74 -3.49 8.22 5.23
CA CYS A 74 -3.64 7.77 3.84
C CYS A 74 -2.31 7.71 3.09
N ILE A 75 -1.50 8.77 3.19
CA ILE A 75 -0.20 8.85 2.54
C ILE A 75 0.75 7.76 3.08
N SER A 76 0.78 7.57 4.39
CA SER A 76 1.64 6.56 5.03
C SER A 76 1.31 5.14 4.53
N PHE A 77 0.03 4.80 4.41
CA PHE A 77 -0.40 3.52 3.87
C PHE A 77 -0.04 3.36 2.38
N CYS A 78 -0.23 4.41 1.57
CA CYS A 78 0.14 4.37 0.14
C CYS A 78 1.66 4.23 -0.06
N ILE A 79 2.47 4.99 0.69
CA ILE A 79 3.93 4.89 0.64
C ILE A 79 4.39 3.50 1.07
N SER A 80 3.81 2.94 2.13
CA SER A 80 4.18 1.62 2.63
C SER A 80 3.83 0.52 1.61
N GLY A 81 2.65 0.58 1.00
CA GLY A 81 2.24 -0.35 -0.06
C GLY A 81 3.12 -0.25 -1.30
N GLN A 82 3.46 0.98 -1.71
CA GLN A 82 4.37 1.23 -2.82
C GLN A 82 5.78 0.69 -2.55
N LEU A 83 6.36 1.03 -1.39
CA LEU A 83 7.70 0.60 -1.00
C LEU A 83 7.81 -0.94 -0.98
N LEU A 84 6.77 -1.62 -0.47
CA LEU A 84 6.73 -3.08 -0.47
C LEU A 84 6.76 -3.64 -1.90
N SER A 85 5.97 -3.06 -2.81
CA SER A 85 5.92 -3.47 -4.22
C SER A 85 7.27 -3.25 -4.91
N ASP A 86 7.89 -2.08 -4.69
CA ASP A 86 9.18 -1.71 -5.27
C ASP A 86 10.30 -2.64 -4.77
N GLN A 87 10.33 -2.94 -3.47
CA GLN A 87 11.31 -3.88 -2.90
C GLN A 87 11.12 -5.31 -3.40
N CYS A 88 9.88 -5.77 -3.59
CA CYS A 88 9.63 -7.08 -4.22
C CYS A 88 10.14 -7.13 -5.67
N ASN A 89 9.94 -6.04 -6.43
CA ASN A 89 10.40 -5.96 -7.81
C ASN A 89 11.94 -5.88 -7.90
N GLU A 90 12.58 -5.11 -7.02
CA GLU A 90 14.04 -5.05 -6.90
C GLU A 90 14.61 -6.43 -6.55
N PHE A 91 13.99 -7.14 -5.61
CA PHE A 91 14.38 -8.50 -5.25
C PHE A 91 14.28 -9.46 -6.45
N HIS A 92 13.19 -9.41 -7.22
CA HIS A 92 13.04 -10.20 -8.43
C HIS A 92 14.14 -9.89 -9.46
N GLN A 93 14.43 -8.60 -9.67
CA GLN A 93 15.48 -8.17 -10.59
C GLN A 93 16.86 -8.67 -10.14
N GLN A 94 17.21 -8.57 -8.86
CA GLN A 94 18.47 -9.08 -8.33
C GLN A 94 18.60 -10.60 -8.48
N LEU A 95 17.51 -11.36 -8.28
CA LEU A 95 17.49 -12.80 -8.52
C LEU A 95 17.72 -13.13 -10.00
N SER A 96 17.15 -12.34 -10.92
CA SER A 96 17.32 -12.54 -12.36
C SER A 96 18.76 -12.29 -12.84
N CYS A 97 19.45 -11.32 -12.23
CA CYS A 97 20.83 -10.96 -12.57
C CYS A 97 21.90 -11.88 -11.98
N CYS A 98 21.51 -12.84 -11.12
CA CYS A 98 22.47 -13.78 -10.53
C CYS A 98 23.13 -14.66 -11.61
N GLN A 99 24.43 -14.95 -11.49
CA GLN A 99 25.13 -15.87 -12.40
C GLN A 99 24.80 -17.35 -12.09
N TRP A 100 23.55 -17.75 -12.35
CA TRP A 100 23.03 -19.10 -12.08
C TRP A 100 23.46 -20.15 -13.12
N ILE A 101 24.07 -19.71 -14.23
CA ILE A 101 24.58 -20.56 -15.33
C ILE A 101 25.63 -21.57 -14.85
N TYR A 102 26.36 -21.28 -13.77
CA TYR A 102 27.39 -22.17 -13.22
C TYR A 102 26.90 -23.03 -12.05
N TRP A 103 25.61 -22.94 -11.67
CA TRP A 103 25.11 -23.64 -10.49
C TRP A 103 24.75 -25.10 -10.79
N ASN A 104 24.71 -25.95 -9.75
CA ASN A 104 24.21 -27.32 -9.85
C ASN A 104 22.71 -27.34 -10.21
N LYS A 105 22.27 -28.40 -10.90
CA LYS A 105 20.86 -28.59 -11.34
C LYS A 105 19.84 -28.31 -10.24
N GLN A 106 20.08 -28.84 -9.03
CA GLN A 106 19.19 -28.64 -7.88
C GLN A 106 19.03 -27.15 -7.48
N ASN A 107 20.13 -26.39 -7.49
CA ASN A 107 20.08 -24.97 -7.12
C ASN A 107 19.42 -24.13 -8.22
N ARG A 108 19.62 -24.49 -9.50
CA ARG A 108 18.93 -23.82 -10.62
C ARG A 108 17.43 -24.02 -10.55
N THR A 109 16.96 -25.24 -10.29
CA THR A 109 15.53 -25.52 -10.14
C THR A 109 14.93 -24.69 -9.00
N SER A 110 15.57 -24.64 -7.83
CA SER A 110 15.09 -23.81 -6.72
C SER A 110 15.07 -22.32 -7.04
N LEU A 111 16.07 -21.80 -7.77
CA LEU A 111 16.09 -20.41 -8.21
C LEU A 111 14.96 -20.11 -9.20
N ILE A 112 14.71 -20.99 -10.18
CA ILE A 112 13.64 -20.82 -11.16
C ILE A 112 12.27 -20.78 -10.47
N ILE A 113 12.04 -21.65 -9.49
CA ILE A 113 10.81 -21.65 -8.68
C ILE A 113 10.66 -20.32 -7.94
N LEU A 114 11.74 -19.83 -7.31
CA LEU A 114 11.72 -18.53 -6.62
C LEU A 114 11.50 -17.37 -7.58
N LEU A 115 12.10 -17.41 -8.77
CA LEU A 115 11.93 -16.41 -9.82
C LEU A 115 10.47 -16.37 -10.30
N ALA A 116 9.86 -17.53 -10.51
CA ALA A 116 8.44 -17.63 -10.88
C ALA A 116 7.51 -17.14 -9.77
N ALA A 117 7.83 -17.45 -8.50
CA ALA A 117 7.06 -16.97 -7.35
C ALA A 117 7.14 -15.45 -7.17
N THR A 118 8.29 -14.85 -7.47
CA THR A 118 8.55 -13.40 -7.34
C THR A 118 8.18 -12.61 -8.59
N ALA A 119 7.84 -13.28 -9.70
CA ALA A 119 7.45 -12.63 -10.96
C ALA A 119 6.17 -11.79 -10.83
N ASN A 120 5.29 -12.18 -9.90
CA ASN A 120 4.17 -11.35 -9.49
C ASN A 120 4.60 -10.57 -8.24
N PRO A 121 4.85 -9.25 -8.33
CA PRO A 121 5.20 -8.47 -7.17
C PRO A 121 4.07 -8.56 -6.15
N LEU A 122 4.43 -8.68 -4.88
CA LEU A 122 3.48 -8.66 -3.79
C LEU A 122 2.77 -7.30 -3.83
N LYS A 123 1.47 -7.32 -4.10
CA LYS A 123 0.64 -6.13 -4.15
C LYS A 123 -0.27 -6.12 -2.94
N VAL A 124 -0.25 -5.02 -2.21
CA VAL A 124 -1.23 -4.77 -1.17
C VAL A 124 -2.43 -4.13 -1.86
N SER A 125 -3.48 -4.93 -2.06
CA SER A 125 -4.72 -4.48 -2.67
C SER A 125 -5.83 -4.44 -1.62
N PHE A 126 -6.65 -3.41 -1.67
CA PHE A 126 -7.92 -3.35 -0.97
C PHE A 126 -8.86 -4.43 -1.49
N LEU A 127 -8.94 -5.58 -0.81
CA LEU A 127 -9.91 -6.65 -1.16
C LEU A 127 -9.82 -7.09 -2.64
N GLY A 128 -8.65 -6.94 -3.27
CA GLY A 128 -8.44 -7.18 -4.70
C GLY A 128 -9.04 -6.15 -5.66
N LEU A 129 -9.66 -5.06 -5.14
CA LEU A 129 -10.33 -4.03 -5.92
C LEU A 129 -9.41 -2.84 -6.27
N LEU A 130 -8.57 -2.40 -5.33
CA LEU A 130 -7.74 -1.19 -5.49
C LEU A 130 -6.33 -1.41 -4.92
N ASP A 131 -5.32 -1.33 -5.78
CA ASP A 131 -3.92 -1.41 -5.37
C ASP A 131 -3.52 -0.13 -4.62
N LEU A 132 -2.95 -0.28 -3.40
CA LEU A 132 -2.34 0.81 -2.63
C LEU A 132 -1.05 1.26 -3.32
N ASN A 133 -1.20 2.09 -4.35
CA ASN A 133 -0.10 2.61 -5.17
C ASN A 133 -0.21 4.14 -5.24
N ASN A 134 0.85 4.82 -5.66
CA ASN A 134 0.85 6.26 -5.96
C ASN A 134 -0.30 6.70 -6.87
N SER A 135 -0.76 5.82 -7.78
CA SER A 135 -1.95 6.09 -8.61
C SER A 135 -3.24 6.24 -7.79
N TYR A 136 -3.38 5.48 -6.70
CA TYR A 136 -4.51 5.57 -5.79
C TYR A 136 -4.48 6.90 -5.02
N MET A 137 -3.30 7.30 -4.55
CA MET A 137 -3.09 8.60 -3.92
C MET A 137 -3.53 9.77 -4.83
N LEU A 138 -3.11 9.76 -6.10
CA LEU A 138 -3.54 10.77 -7.08
C LEU A 138 -5.05 10.76 -7.32
N THR A 139 -5.68 9.58 -7.28
CA THR A 139 -7.13 9.46 -7.42
C THR A 139 -7.86 10.10 -6.24
N ILE A 140 -7.37 9.87 -5.01
CA ILE A 140 -7.92 10.53 -3.80
C ILE A 140 -7.78 12.05 -3.90
N PHE A 141 -6.60 12.58 -4.27
CA PHE A 141 -6.40 14.02 -4.41
C PHE A 141 -7.27 14.64 -5.50
N ARG A 142 -7.47 13.95 -6.63
CA ARG A 142 -8.38 14.41 -7.68
C ARG A 142 -9.83 14.39 -7.22
N ALA A 143 -10.25 13.34 -6.52
CA ALA A 143 -11.62 13.23 -6.00
C ALA A 143 -11.91 14.32 -4.97
N SER A 144 -10.99 14.59 -4.05
CA SER A 144 -11.15 15.66 -3.05
C SER A 144 -11.21 17.04 -3.71
N TYR A 145 -10.32 17.32 -4.67
CA TYR A 145 -10.35 18.58 -5.43
C TYR A 145 -11.67 18.76 -6.20
N SER A 146 -12.13 17.72 -6.90
CA SER A 146 -13.40 17.75 -7.63
C SER A 146 -14.59 17.98 -6.71
N LEU A 147 -14.63 17.32 -5.54
CA LEU A 147 -15.68 17.53 -4.54
C LEU A 147 -15.69 18.96 -4.00
N LEU A 148 -14.51 19.52 -3.69
CA LEU A 148 -14.39 20.91 -3.26
C LEU A 148 -14.83 21.90 -4.36
N ALA A 149 -14.43 21.65 -5.62
CA ALA A 149 -14.80 22.49 -6.76
C ALA A 149 -16.33 22.48 -6.98
N VAL A 150 -16.96 21.32 -6.92
CA VAL A 150 -18.43 21.19 -7.04
C VAL A 150 -19.13 21.84 -5.86
N ALA A 151 -18.65 21.62 -4.63
CA ALA A 151 -19.25 22.24 -3.46
C ALA A 151 -19.16 23.77 -3.49
N ARG A 152 -18.06 24.33 -4.01
CA ARG A 152 -17.90 25.77 -4.22
C ARG A 152 -18.78 26.35 -5.33
N GLN A 153 -19.18 25.55 -6.32
CA GLN A 153 -20.12 25.98 -7.36
C GLN A 153 -21.58 25.97 -6.91
N MET A 154 -21.89 25.29 -5.80
CA MET A 154 -23.24 25.22 -5.22
C MET A 154 -23.53 26.29 -4.16
N GLU A 155 -22.51 27.05 -3.74
CA GLU A 155 -22.66 28.34 -3.05
C GLU A 155 -22.91 29.48 -4.05
#